data_AF-M3HYQ7-F1
#
_entry.id   AF-M3HYQ7-F1
#
_cell.length_a   1.000
_cell.length_b   1.000
_cell.length_c   1.000
_cell.angle_alpha   90.00
_cell.angle_beta   90.00
_cell.angle_gamma   90.00
#
_symmetry.space_group_name_H-M   'P 1'
#
loop_
_entity.id
_entity.type
_entity.pdbx_description
1 polymer ?
#
loop_
_entity_poly.entity_id
_entity_poly.type
_entity_poly.pdbx_seq_one_letter_code
_entity_poly.pdbx_strand_id
1 'polypeptide(L)'
;MKLQDKPGVYIRGIGVIGWPLASLLLLLQGKLEKFQVYIEPHQLKKSEIPAILSLIEKGGIVVDTGENRVKDFFPEFLSKKEAIGYSVVLCDCSPPGIADSRIEEYSTLEYSKIKMFIAQGSEHKFGPQFLYPDVRSFLEKKNFLSFYTFLRVIHIHWRVLFVY
;
A
#
# COMPACT_ATOMS: atom_id res chain seq x y z
N MET A 1 17.29 -15.00 5.08
CA MET A 1 17.10 -13.96 4.05
C MET A 1 16.73 -12.67 4.80
N LYS A 2 17.56 -11.62 4.77
CA LYS A 2 17.25 -10.36 5.47
C LYS A 2 16.11 -9.67 4.71
N LEU A 3 15.14 -9.09 5.41
CA LEU A 3 14.04 -8.31 4.81
C LEU A 3 14.51 -7.16 3.87
N GLN A 4 15.80 -6.85 3.84
CA GLN A 4 16.39 -5.65 3.24
C GLN A 4 16.55 -5.67 1.73
N ASP A 5 16.37 -6.80 1.04
CA ASP A 5 16.70 -6.89 -0.40
C ASP A 5 15.52 -6.65 -1.35
N LYS A 6 14.27 -6.59 -0.85
CA LYS A 6 13.07 -6.48 -1.69
C LYS A 6 12.37 -5.13 -1.50
N PRO A 7 11.99 -4.41 -2.58
CA PRO A 7 11.24 -3.17 -2.48
C PRO A 7 9.88 -3.38 -1.79
N GLY A 8 9.49 -2.46 -0.93
CA GLY A 8 8.23 -2.51 -0.20
C GLY A 8 7.05 -1.88 -0.93
N VAL A 9 5.87 -2.48 -0.73
CA VAL A 9 4.56 -1.90 -1.01
C VAL A 9 3.87 -1.65 0.33
N TYR A 10 3.71 -0.37 0.67
CA TYR A 10 3.06 0.08 1.89
C TYR A 10 1.57 0.29 1.66
N ILE A 11 0.71 -0.33 2.44
CA ILE A 11 -0.74 -0.19 2.33
C ILE A 11 -1.27 0.46 3.60
N ARG A 12 -1.85 1.66 3.44
CA ARG A 12 -2.46 2.42 4.53
C ARG A 12 -3.97 2.23 4.53
N GLY A 13 -4.48 1.67 5.63
CA GLY A 13 -5.90 1.39 5.84
C GLY A 13 -6.32 0.02 5.33
N ILE A 14 -6.60 -0.92 6.23
CA ILE A 14 -7.05 -2.29 5.92
C ILE A 14 -8.57 -2.40 6.09
N GLY A 15 -9.30 -1.51 5.42
CA GLY A 15 -10.76 -1.52 5.35
C GLY A 15 -11.29 -2.30 4.13
N VAL A 16 -12.50 -1.94 3.69
CA VAL A 16 -13.21 -2.58 2.56
C VAL A 16 -12.36 -2.66 1.28
N ILE A 17 -11.56 -1.63 0.99
CA ILE A 17 -10.71 -1.58 -0.22
C ILE A 17 -9.29 -2.09 0.07
N GLY A 18 -8.71 -1.72 1.21
CA GLY A 18 -7.33 -2.07 1.51
C GLY A 18 -7.10 -3.55 1.81
N TRP A 19 -8.05 -4.24 2.45
CA TRP A 19 -7.94 -5.67 2.70
C TRP A 19 -7.89 -6.53 1.42
N PRO A 20 -8.80 -6.38 0.44
CA PRO A 20 -8.70 -7.14 -0.80
C PRO A 20 -7.47 -6.76 -1.62
N LEU A 21 -7.05 -5.49 -1.63
CA LEU A 21 -5.79 -5.05 -2.26
C LEU A 21 -4.58 -5.77 -1.65
N ALA A 22 -4.48 -5.77 -0.32
CA ALA A 22 -3.41 -6.43 0.42
C ALA A 22 -3.40 -7.94 0.15
N SER A 23 -4.57 -8.59 0.19
CA SER A 23 -4.66 -10.03 -0.07
C SER A 23 -4.23 -10.40 -1.49
N LEU A 24 -4.57 -9.58 -2.48
CA LEU A 24 -4.11 -9.78 -3.86
C LEU A 24 -2.60 -9.57 -4.00
N LEU A 25 -2.07 -8.51 -3.39
CA LEU A 25 -0.63 -8.23 -3.36
C LEU A 25 0.15 -9.38 -2.75
N LEU A 26 -0.35 -9.94 -1.66
CA LEU A 26 0.27 -11.08 -0.98
C LEU A 26 0.21 -12.36 -1.81
N LEU A 27 -0.89 -12.59 -2.54
CA LEU A 27 -0.98 -13.69 -3.51
C LEU A 27 0.07 -13.54 -4.62
N LEU A 28 0.29 -12.32 -5.12
CA LEU A 28 1.32 -12.03 -6.11
C LEU A 28 2.73 -12.12 -5.53
N GLN A 29 2.92 -11.68 -4.28
CA GLN A 29 4.18 -11.79 -3.54
C GLN A 29 4.61 -13.25 -3.46
N GLY A 30 3.70 -14.16 -3.09
CA GLY A 30 3.99 -15.60 -3.03
C GLY A 30 4.32 -16.25 -4.38
N LYS A 31 3.98 -15.60 -5.51
CA LYS A 31 4.29 -16.10 -6.87
C LYS A 31 5.56 -15.48 -7.46
N LEU A 32 5.79 -14.20 -7.19
CA LEU A 32 6.86 -13.42 -7.83
C LEU A 32 8.07 -13.26 -6.93
N GLU A 33 7.87 -13.26 -5.61
CA GLU A 33 8.89 -13.08 -4.58
C GLU A 33 9.78 -11.84 -4.77
N LYS A 34 9.29 -10.80 -5.46
CA LYS A 34 10.08 -9.61 -5.85
C LYS A 34 9.87 -8.38 -4.97
N PHE A 35 8.90 -8.41 -4.07
CA PHE A 35 8.56 -7.28 -3.21
C PHE A 35 8.07 -7.78 -1.85
N GLN A 36 7.94 -6.87 -0.89
CA GLN A 36 7.36 -7.13 0.43
C GLN A 36 6.14 -6.25 0.64
N VAL A 37 5.10 -6.78 1.29
CA VAL A 37 3.88 -6.03 1.62
C VAL A 37 3.87 -5.65 3.10
N TYR A 38 3.67 -4.36 3.37
CA TYR A 38 3.50 -3.79 4.70
C TYR A 38 2.06 -3.28 4.85
N ILE A 39 1.38 -3.65 5.93
CA ILE A 39 -0.04 -3.33 6.16
C ILE A 39 -0.21 -2.47 7.41
N GLU A 40 -0.67 -1.23 7.24
CA GLU A 40 -1.03 -0.30 8.32
C GLU A 40 -2.56 -0.33 8.53
N PRO A 41 -3.08 -1.03 9.55
CA PRO A 41 -4.46 -0.85 9.98
C PRO A 41 -4.64 0.54 10.62
N HIS A 42 -5.86 1.10 10.57
CA HIS A 42 -6.13 2.45 11.06
C HIS A 42 -6.24 2.52 12.60
N GLN A 43 -7.27 1.92 13.18
CA GLN A 43 -7.41 1.71 14.62
C GLN A 43 -7.91 0.29 14.81
N LEU A 44 -7.01 -0.61 15.17
CA LEU A 44 -7.29 -2.03 15.18
C LEU A 44 -8.28 -2.38 16.30
N LYS A 45 -9.43 -2.94 15.91
CA LYS A 45 -10.44 -3.49 16.81
C LYS A 45 -10.30 -5.00 16.92
N LYS A 46 -10.74 -5.57 18.05
CA LYS A 46 -10.73 -7.03 18.26
C LYS A 46 -11.42 -7.82 17.14
N SER A 47 -12.51 -7.27 16.59
CA SER A 47 -13.27 -7.87 15.49
C SER A 47 -12.49 -7.96 14.17
N GLU A 48 -11.43 -7.15 14.01
CA GLU A 48 -10.63 -7.08 12.78
C GLU A 48 -9.38 -7.99 12.84
N ILE A 49 -9.04 -8.52 14.03
CA ILE A 49 -7.88 -9.40 14.23
C ILE A 49 -7.87 -10.59 13.26
N PRO A 50 -8.98 -11.34 13.03
CA PRO A 50 -8.96 -12.46 12.11
C PRO A 50 -8.62 -12.04 10.67
N ALA A 51 -9.06 -10.86 10.25
CA ALA A 51 -8.79 -10.35 8.92
C ALA A 51 -7.29 -10.03 8.74
N ILE A 52 -6.67 -9.41 9.75
CA ILE A 52 -5.24 -9.10 9.77
C ILE A 52 -4.39 -10.36 9.86
N LEU A 53 -4.75 -11.32 10.73
CA LEU A 53 -4.07 -12.62 10.82
C LEU A 53 -4.03 -13.32 9.46
N SER A 54 -5.13 -13.31 8.71
CA SER A 54 -5.15 -13.92 7.38
C SER A 54 -4.22 -13.24 6.36
N LEU A 55 -3.83 -11.99 6.58
CA LEU A 55 -2.84 -11.29 5.75
C LEU A 55 -1.41 -11.62 6.23
N ILE A 56 -1.20 -11.70 7.54
CA ILE A 56 0.07 -12.11 8.14
C ILE A 56 0.44 -13.54 7.69
N GLU A 57 -0.51 -14.47 7.74
CA GLU A 57 -0.33 -15.85 7.25
C GLU A 57 0.05 -15.94 5.77
N LYS A 58 -0.35 -14.94 4.96
CA LYS A 58 0.02 -14.83 3.55
C LYS A 58 1.36 -14.10 3.34
N GLY A 59 2.07 -13.74 4.41
CA GLY A 59 3.38 -13.09 4.39
C GLY A 59 3.34 -11.56 4.46
N GLY A 60 2.22 -10.98 4.93
CA GLY A 60 2.10 -9.55 5.20
C GLY A 60 2.74 -9.17 6.53
N ILE A 61 3.36 -8.00 6.58
CA ILE A 61 3.98 -7.48 7.81
C ILE A 61 3.12 -6.35 8.34
N VAL A 62 2.60 -6.52 9.56
CA VAL A 62 1.77 -5.50 10.20
C VAL A 62 2.63 -4.33 10.69
N VAL A 63 2.10 -3.12 10.50
CA VAL A 63 2.77 -1.87 10.84
C VAL A 63 2.10 -1.24 12.04
N ASP A 64 2.87 -0.94 13.08
CA ASP A 64 2.43 -0.17 14.24
C ASP A 64 2.77 1.31 14.05
N THR A 65 1.78 2.18 14.27
CA THR A 65 1.94 3.63 14.20
C THR A 65 2.12 4.27 15.57
N GLY A 66 2.14 3.48 16.65
CA GLY A 66 2.02 3.94 18.03
C GLY A 66 0.57 4.21 18.48
N GLU A 67 -0.33 4.52 17.54
CA GLU A 67 -1.72 4.93 17.80
C GLU A 67 -2.75 3.89 17.33
N ASN A 68 -2.40 3.04 16.36
CA ASN A 68 -3.34 2.09 15.74
C ASN A 68 -3.57 0.80 16.55
N ARG A 69 -2.98 0.71 17.75
CA ARG A 69 -3.11 -0.41 18.70
C ARG A 69 -2.58 -1.76 18.21
N VAL A 70 -1.75 -1.79 17.17
CA VAL A 70 -1.20 -3.06 16.64
C VAL A 70 -0.39 -3.78 17.71
N LYS A 71 0.45 -3.06 18.45
CA LYS A 71 1.23 -3.60 19.57
C LYS A 71 0.41 -4.27 20.67
N ASP A 72 -0.88 -3.94 20.80
CA ASP A 72 -1.77 -4.53 21.82
C ASP A 72 -2.17 -5.97 21.45
N PHE A 73 -2.09 -6.33 20.16
CA PHE A 73 -2.64 -7.57 19.62
C PHE A 73 -1.61 -8.46 18.93
N PHE A 74 -0.52 -7.90 18.41
CA PHE A 74 0.50 -8.62 17.67
C PHE A 74 1.89 -8.41 18.30
N PRO A 75 2.62 -9.49 18.62
CA PRO A 75 3.96 -9.39 19.23
C PRO A 75 5.03 -8.99 18.21
N GLU A 76 4.80 -9.30 16.93
CA GLU A 76 5.70 -8.96 15.83
C GLU A 76 5.04 -7.90 14.96
N PHE A 77 5.70 -6.75 14.85
CA PHE A 77 5.30 -5.65 14.02
C PHE A 77 6.53 -4.84 13.61
N LEU A 78 6.34 -3.97 12.62
CA LEU A 78 7.37 -3.04 12.17
C LEU A 78 6.87 -1.61 12.41
N SER A 79 7.76 -0.67 12.78
CA SER A 79 7.29 0.71 12.97
C SER A 79 6.94 1.37 11.63
N LYS A 80 6.00 2.32 11.63
CA LYS A 80 5.64 3.11 10.43
C LYS A 80 6.88 3.65 9.70
N LYS A 81 7.81 4.24 10.44
CA LYS A 81 9.05 4.83 9.90
C LYS A 81 9.91 3.80 9.17
N GLU A 82 10.10 2.62 9.76
CA GLU A 82 10.88 1.55 9.13
C GLU A 82 10.18 1.03 7.87
N ALA A 83 8.86 0.83 7.92
CA ALA A 83 8.09 0.26 6.82
C ALA A 83 8.06 1.20 5.61
N ILE A 84 7.88 2.50 5.84
CA ILE A 84 8.02 3.52 4.80
C ILE A 84 9.45 3.56 4.28
N GLY A 85 10.46 3.46 5.15
CA GLY A 85 11.87 3.44 4.79
C GLY A 85 12.29 2.28 3.87
N TYR A 86 11.53 1.18 3.84
CA TYR A 86 11.71 0.05 2.93
C TYR A 86 10.80 0.10 1.70
N SER A 87 9.83 1.00 1.68
CA SER A 87 8.81 1.06 0.64
C SER A 87 9.18 2.00 -0.48
N VAL A 88 8.73 1.65 -1.68
CA VAL A 88 8.83 2.48 -2.89
C VAL A 88 7.47 2.77 -3.51
N VAL A 89 6.43 2.07 -3.07
CA VAL A 89 5.03 2.32 -3.42
C VAL A 89 4.21 2.46 -2.15
N LEU A 90 3.35 3.46 -2.10
CA LEU A 90 2.36 3.66 -1.04
C LEU A 90 0.95 3.63 -1.63
N CYS A 91 0.09 2.78 -1.09
CA CYS A 91 -1.32 2.70 -1.42
C CYS A 91 -2.14 3.24 -0.23
N ASP A 92 -2.69 4.44 -0.35
CA ASP A 92 -3.61 5.00 0.65
C ASP A 92 -5.05 4.56 0.33
N CYS A 93 -5.54 3.62 1.12
CA CYS A 93 -6.88 3.05 1.03
C CYS A 93 -7.81 3.61 2.12
N SER A 94 -7.47 4.76 2.69
CA SER A 94 -8.32 5.48 3.64
C SER A 94 -9.66 5.90 3.01
N PRO A 95 -10.68 6.22 3.82
CA PRO A 95 -11.95 6.75 3.31
C PRO A 95 -11.76 8.01 2.44
N PRO A 96 -12.74 8.34 1.59
CA PRO A 96 -12.67 9.49 0.69
C PRO A 96 -12.30 10.81 1.39
N GLY A 97 -11.42 11.58 0.77
CA GLY A 97 -10.94 12.88 1.22
C GLY A 97 -9.79 12.83 2.24
N ILE A 98 -9.53 11.66 2.83
CA ILE A 98 -8.47 11.52 3.83
C ILE A 98 -7.09 11.56 3.17
N ALA A 99 -6.89 10.90 2.04
CA ALA A 99 -5.60 10.93 1.35
C ALA A 99 -5.30 12.35 0.81
N ASP A 100 -6.30 13.06 0.29
CA ASP A 100 -6.18 14.46 -0.15
C ASP A 100 -5.75 15.41 0.98
N SER A 101 -6.21 15.16 2.21
CA SER A 101 -5.77 15.93 3.38
C SER A 101 -4.31 15.67 3.78
N ARG A 102 -3.72 14.56 3.32
CA ARG A 102 -2.35 14.13 3.62
C ARG A 102 -1.35 14.42 2.50
N ILE A 103 -1.77 15.10 1.44
CA ILE A 103 -0.89 15.35 0.28
C ILE A 103 0.40 16.08 0.68
N GLU A 104 0.32 16.97 1.67
CA GLU A 104 1.49 17.68 2.23
C GLU A 104 2.39 16.73 3.04
N GLU A 105 1.82 15.78 3.80
CA GLU A 105 2.56 14.73 4.50
C GLU A 105 3.41 13.92 3.50
N TYR A 106 2.85 13.57 2.34
CA TYR A 106 3.51 12.81 1.28
C TYR A 106 4.64 13.55 0.56
N SER A 107 4.78 14.86 0.79
CA SER A 107 5.88 15.68 0.26
C SER A 107 7.06 15.80 1.23
N THR A 108 6.98 15.20 2.44
CA THR A 108 8.05 15.28 3.45
C THR A 108 9.20 14.30 3.17
N LEU A 109 10.35 14.55 3.81
CA LEU A 109 11.55 13.71 3.66
C LEU A 109 11.33 12.25 4.10
N GLU A 110 10.39 11.99 5.00
CA GLU A 110 10.02 10.63 5.44
C GLU A 110 9.58 9.77 4.24
N TYR A 111 8.89 10.36 3.27
CA TYR A 111 8.35 9.67 2.10
C TYR A 111 9.23 9.78 0.85
N SER A 112 10.44 10.34 0.97
CA SER A 112 11.35 10.57 -0.17
C SER A 112 11.73 9.33 -0.99
N LYS A 113 11.58 8.13 -0.43
CA LYS A 113 11.80 6.85 -1.14
C LYS A 113 10.60 6.36 -1.92
N ILE A 114 9.40 6.88 -1.63
CA ILE A 114 8.17 6.51 -2.32
C ILE A 114 8.18 7.15 -3.70
N LYS A 115 8.22 6.31 -4.73
CA LYS A 115 8.22 6.71 -6.14
C LYS A 115 6.81 6.80 -6.71
N MET A 116 5.87 6.13 -6.05
CA MET A 116 4.48 6.03 -6.50
C MET A 116 3.54 6.05 -5.31
N PHE A 117 2.59 6.98 -5.35
CA PHE A 117 1.46 7.00 -4.45
C PHE A 117 0.21 6.62 -5.24
N ILE A 118 -0.58 5.74 -4.66
CA ILE A 118 -1.84 5.26 -5.21
C ILE A 118 -2.92 5.59 -4.18
N ALA A 119 -3.97 6.27 -4.60
CA ALA A 119 -5.11 6.59 -3.75
C ALA A 119 -6.42 6.20 -4.45
N GLN A 120 -7.52 6.19 -3.70
CA GLN A 120 -8.82 5.86 -4.25
C GLN A 120 -9.25 6.85 -5.34
N GLY A 121 -10.06 6.38 -6.31
CA GLY A 121 -10.51 7.18 -7.45
C GLY A 121 -11.27 8.47 -7.09
N SER A 122 -11.85 8.51 -5.88
CA SER A 122 -12.58 9.63 -5.30
C SER A 122 -11.69 10.79 -4.84
N GLU A 123 -10.39 10.59 -4.65
CA GLU A 123 -9.47 11.68 -4.31
C GLU A 123 -9.35 12.65 -5.49
N HIS A 124 -8.99 13.91 -5.25
CA HIS A 124 -8.91 14.94 -6.30
C HIS A 124 -7.52 15.57 -6.43
N LYS A 125 -6.68 15.51 -5.38
CA LYS A 125 -5.33 16.10 -5.36
C LYS A 125 -4.24 15.12 -5.79
N PHE A 126 -4.60 13.87 -6.05
CA PHE A 126 -3.71 12.88 -6.65
C PHE A 126 -3.64 13.05 -8.17
N GLY A 127 -2.63 12.44 -8.78
CA GLY A 127 -2.42 12.46 -10.23
C GLY A 127 -3.55 11.83 -11.04
N PRO A 128 -3.31 11.49 -12.32
CA PRO A 128 -4.36 11.05 -13.23
C PRO A 128 -5.11 9.83 -12.67
N GLN A 129 -6.41 9.77 -12.98
CA GLN A 129 -7.21 8.58 -12.73
C GLN A 129 -6.67 7.42 -13.57
N PHE A 130 -6.56 6.29 -12.90
CA PHE A 130 -6.15 5.03 -13.48
C PHE A 130 -7.35 4.07 -13.49
N LEU A 131 -7.73 3.66 -14.69
CA LEU A 131 -8.73 2.64 -14.95
C LEU A 131 -8.15 1.58 -15.89
N TYR A 132 -8.03 0.35 -15.40
CA TYR A 132 -7.67 -0.77 -16.27
C TYR A 132 -8.90 -1.21 -17.11
N PRO A 133 -8.75 -1.52 -18.41
CA PRO A 133 -7.51 -1.61 -19.20
C PRO A 133 -7.09 -0.32 -19.93
N ASP A 134 -7.88 0.74 -19.84
CA ASP A 134 -7.81 1.89 -20.76
C ASP A 134 -6.52 2.72 -20.70
N VAL A 135 -5.78 2.68 -19.58
CA VAL A 135 -4.59 3.54 -19.38
C VAL A 135 -3.24 2.86 -19.71
N ARG A 136 -3.27 1.74 -20.43
CA ARG A 136 -2.07 0.94 -20.77
C ARG A 136 -0.94 1.76 -21.42
N SER A 137 -1.28 2.64 -22.35
CA SER A 137 -0.33 3.45 -23.12
C SER A 137 0.37 4.55 -22.30
N PHE A 138 -0.27 5.02 -21.21
CA PHE A 138 0.30 6.04 -20.32
C PHE A 138 1.44 5.48 -19.46
N LEU A 139 1.30 4.22 -19.02
CA LEU A 139 2.29 3.56 -18.16
C LEU A 139 3.49 3.01 -18.93
N GLU A 140 3.28 2.53 -20.16
CA GLU A 140 4.35 2.01 -21.03
C GLU A 140 5.38 3.10 -21.40
N LYS A 141 4.96 4.38 -21.51
CA LYS A 141 5.86 5.52 -21.77
C LYS A 141 6.77 5.90 -20.60
N LYS A 142 6.49 5.41 -19.38
CA LYS A 142 7.13 5.88 -18.15
C LYS A 142 8.09 4.86 -17.51
N ASN A 143 8.44 3.77 -18.21
CA ASN A 143 9.38 2.72 -17.76
C ASN A 143 9.02 1.99 -16.45
N PHE A 144 7.74 1.90 -16.08
CA PHE A 144 7.27 1.13 -14.90
C PHE A 144 6.83 -0.30 -15.26
N LEU A 145 7.59 -0.98 -16.12
CA LEU A 145 7.22 -2.28 -16.72
C LEU A 145 7.00 -3.41 -15.70
N SER A 146 7.58 -3.32 -14.50
CA SER A 146 7.43 -4.34 -13.44
C SER A 146 6.10 -4.24 -12.66
N PHE A 147 5.43 -3.08 -12.68
CA PHE A 147 4.15 -2.85 -11.99
C PHE A 147 2.93 -3.11 -12.90
N TYR A 148 3.18 -3.36 -14.19
CA TYR A 148 2.17 -3.68 -15.21
C TYR A 148 1.29 -4.90 -14.86
N THR A 149 1.86 -5.90 -14.19
CA THR A 149 1.14 -7.12 -13.78
C THR A 149 0.26 -6.89 -12.56
N PHE A 150 0.57 -5.90 -11.73
CA PHE A 150 -0.06 -5.64 -10.44
C PHE A 150 -1.49 -5.09 -10.57
N LEU A 151 -1.72 -4.18 -11.52
CA LEU A 151 -3.00 -3.47 -11.68
C LEU A 151 -4.01 -4.21 -12.58
N ARG A 152 -3.64 -5.35 -13.15
CA ARG A 152 -4.49 -6.15 -14.06
C ARG A 152 -5.69 -6.83 -13.37
N VAL A 153 -5.69 -6.94 -12.05
CA VAL A 153 -6.61 -7.82 -11.30
C VAL A 153 -7.68 -7.04 -10.53
N ILE A 154 -7.68 -5.70 -10.58
CA ILE A 154 -8.52 -4.86 -9.72
C ILE A 154 -9.46 -4.00 -10.57
N HIS A 155 -10.75 -4.37 -10.64
CA HIS A 155 -11.83 -3.55 -11.19
C HIS A 155 -12.25 -2.40 -10.23
N ILE A 156 -11.28 -1.62 -9.74
CA ILE A 156 -11.50 -0.48 -8.85
C ILE A 156 -10.85 0.75 -9.48
N HIS A 157 -11.52 1.90 -9.43
CA HIS A 157 -10.97 3.17 -9.87
C HIS A 157 -9.90 3.64 -8.87
N TRP A 158 -8.66 3.84 -9.34
CA TRP A 158 -7.55 4.37 -8.56
C TRP A 158 -7.09 5.71 -9.13
N ARG A 159 -6.39 6.51 -8.34
CA ARG A 159 -5.57 7.63 -8.80
C ARG A 159 -4.12 7.36 -8.49
N VAL A 160 -3.24 7.72 -9.42
CA VAL A 160 -1.80 7.47 -9.28
C VAL A 160 -1.05 8.79 -9.37
N LEU A 161 -0.28 9.10 -8.34
CA LEU A 161 0.68 10.20 -8.30
C LEU A 161 2.09 9.61 -8.38
N PHE A 162 2.83 10.00 -9.42
CA PHE A 162 4.25 9.65 -9.57
C PHE A 162 5.10 10.78 -8.99
N VAL A 163 6.08 10.43 -8.16
CA VAL A 163 7.04 11.38 -7.59
C VAL A 163 8.43 10.98 -8.11
N TYR A 164 9.11 11.95 -8.71
CA TYR A 164 10.42 11.78 -9.36
C TYR A 164 11.55 12.25 -8.44
#